data_AF-A0A149VRG5-F1
#
_entry.id   AF-A0A149VRG5-F1
#
_cell.length_a   1.000
_cell.length_b   1.000
_cell.length_c   1.000
_cell.angle_alpha   90.00
_cell.angle_beta   90.00
_cell.angle_gamma   90.00
#
_symmetry.space_group_name_H-M   'P 1'
#
loop_
_entity.id
_entity.type
_entity.pdbx_description
1 polymer ?
#
loop_
_entity_poly.entity_id
_entity_poly.type
_entity_poly.pdbx_seq_one_letter_code
_entity_poly.pdbx_strand_id
1 'polypeptide(L)' 'MSLKEARVLINAWRKDYNEHRPHSALNYQTPAEFAAAFRSKQTGSVLQEKKDV' A
#
# COMPACT_ATOMS: atom_id res chain seq x y z
N MET A 1 -16.38 -25.32 6.23
CA MET A 1 -15.55 -24.32 5.54
C MET A 1 -14.96 -24.96 4.28
N SER A 2 -15.32 -24.45 3.11
CA SER A 2 -14.87 -24.89 1.79
C SER A 2 -13.70 -24.03 1.29
N LEU A 3 -12.97 -24.50 0.27
CA LEU A 3 -11.89 -23.72 -0.37
C LEU A 3 -12.40 -22.39 -0.96
N LYS A 4 -13.63 -22.38 -1.48
CA LYS A 4 -14.26 -21.17 -2.01
C LYS A 4 -14.46 -20.14 -0.90
N GLU A 5 -15.02 -20.56 0.23
CA GLU A 5 -15.25 -19.69 1.40
C GLU A 5 -13.93 -19.17 1.97
N ALA A 6 -12.93 -20.03 2.12
CA ALA A 6 -11.61 -19.63 2.60
C ALA A 6 -10.96 -18.56 1.72
N ARG A 7 -11.04 -18.69 0.38
CA ARG A 7 -10.53 -17.66 -0.56
C ARG A 7 -11.25 -16.33 -0.40
N VAL A 8 -12.57 -16.34 -0.19
CA VAL A 8 -13.33 -15.10 0.00
C VAL A 8 -12.88 -14.40 1.29
N LEU A 9 -12.79 -15.14 2.39
CA LEU A 9 -12.38 -14.58 3.68
C LEU A 9 -10.96 -14.00 3.65
N ILE A 10 -10.01 -14.73 3.06
CA ILE A 10 -8.62 -14.25 2.93
C ILE A 10 -8.55 -12.97 2.08
N ASN A 11 -9.30 -12.90 0.98
CA ASN A 11 -9.31 -11.71 0.15
C ASN A 11 -9.93 -10.51 0.87
N ALA A 12 -11.03 -10.72 1.60
CA ALA A 12 -11.66 -9.68 2.40
C ALA A 12 -10.69 -9.16 3.48
N TRP A 13 -10.03 -10.08 4.19
CA TRP A 13 -9.07 -9.72 5.24
C TRP A 13 -7.86 -8.98 4.69
N ARG A 14 -7.31 -9.43 3.56
CA ARG A 14 -6.20 -8.74 2.88
C ARG A 14 -6.57 -7.31 2.48
N LYS A 15 -7.79 -7.11 1.97
CA LYS A 15 -8.28 -5.78 1.58
C LYS A 15 -8.40 -4.88 2.81
N ASP A 16 -9.06 -5.35 3.87
CA ASP A 16 -9.21 -4.62 5.13
C ASP A 16 -7.86 -4.20 5.72
N TYR A 17 -6.92 -5.14 5.81
CA TYR A 17 -5.58 -4.90 6.33
C TYR A 17 -4.81 -3.85 5.52
N ASN A 18 -4.85 -3.96 4.18
CA ASN A 18 -4.06 -3.08 3.32
C ASN A 18 -4.64 -1.68 3.19
N GLU A 19 -5.96 -1.52 3.30
CA GLU A 19 -6.65 -0.26 2.98
C GLU A 19 -7.14 0.51 4.22
N HIS A 20 -7.42 -0.16 5.34
CA HIS A 20 -8.15 0.47 6.46
C HIS A 20 -7.40 0.42 7.79
N ARG A 21 -6.44 -0.50 7.97
CA ARG A 21 -5.76 -0.67 9.26
C ARG A 21 -4.51 0.20 9.36
N PRO A 22 -4.41 1.09 10.36
CA PRO A 22 -3.19 1.82 10.64
C PRO A 22 -2.14 0.90 11.30
N HIS A 23 -0.88 1.01 10.87
CA HIS A 23 0.22 0.18 11.38
C HIS A 23 1.27 1.04 12.07
N SER A 24 1.61 0.71 13.32
CA SER A 24 2.60 1.45 14.10
C SER A 24 3.99 1.51 13.44
N ALA A 25 4.40 0.43 12.77
CA ALA A 25 5.64 0.40 11.97
C ALA A 25 5.64 1.37 10.78
N LEU A 26 4.46 1.77 10.31
CA LEU A 26 4.25 2.76 9.25
C LEU A 26 3.80 4.11 9.82
N ASN A 27 4.16 4.42 11.07
CA ASN A 27 3.74 5.65 11.75
C ASN A 27 2.21 5.84 11.75
N TYR A 28 1.47 4.75 11.97
CA TYR A 28 0.01 4.68 11.93
C TYR A 28 -0.62 4.95 10.56
N GLN A 29 0.14 4.84 9.47
CA GLN A 29 -0.42 4.83 8.12
C GLN A 29 -0.90 3.43 7.73
N THR A 30 -1.83 3.37 6.79
CA THR A 30 -2.18 2.12 6.11
C THR A 30 -1.09 1.73 5.10
N PRO A 31 -0.96 0.43 4.75
CA PRO A 31 -0.01 0.01 3.73
C PRO A 31 -0.25 0.68 2.38
N ALA A 32 -1.51 0.93 2.02
CA ALA A 32 -1.88 1.63 0.79
C ALA A 32 -1.37 3.09 0.77
N GLU A 33 -1.55 3.83 1.87
CA GLU A 33 -1.07 5.21 2.03
C GLU A 33 0.46 5.28 1.95
N PHE A 34 1.14 4.37 2.66
CA PHE A 34 2.60 4.28 2.60
C PHE A 34 3.09 4.03 1.18
N ALA A 35 2.49 3.07 0.47
CA ALA A 35 2.85 2.74 -0.90
C ALA A 35 2.56 3.90 -1.87
N ALA A 36 1.48 4.66 -1.66
CA ALA A 36 1.19 5.85 -2.45
C ALA A 36 2.25 6.93 -2.24
N ALA A 37 2.61 7.23 -0.98
CA ALA A 37 3.66 8.19 -0.66
C ALA A 37 5.02 7.76 -1.24
N PHE A 38 5.35 6.47 -1.18
CA PHE A 38 6.58 5.92 -1.77
C PHE A 38 6.63 6.13 -3.29
N ARG A 39 5.54 5.80 -4.00
CA ARG A 39 5.45 6.02 -5.45
C ARG A 39 5.58 7.50 -5.82
N SER A 40 4.93 8.40 -5.10
CA SER A 40 5.04 9.85 -5.33
C SER A 40 6.48 10.35 -5.16
N LYS A 41 7.21 9.86 -4.15
CA LYS A 41 8.64 10.18 -3.97
C LYS A 41 9.50 9.71 -5.16
N GLN A 42 9.23 8.51 -5.66
CA GLN A 42 9.94 7.96 -6.81
C GLN A 42 9.64 8.70 -8.11
N THR A 43 8.40 9.14 -8.33
CA THR A 43 8.05 9.96 -9.49
C THR A 43 8.71 11.34 -9.42
N GLY A 44 8.80 11.94 -8.22
CA GLY A 44 9.50 13.20 -8.00
C GLY A 44 10.99 13.12 -8.28
N SER A 45 11.67 12.04 -7.85
CA SER A 45 13.09 11.86 -8.12
C SER A 45 13.42 11.70 -9.60
N VAL A 46 12.55 11.02 -10.37
CA VAL A 46 12.70 10.86 -11.82
C VAL A 46 12.52 12.19 -12.58
N LEU A 47 11.66 13.08 -12.09
CA LEU A 47 11.45 14.39 -12.71
C LEU A 47 12.57 15.39 -12.37
N GLN A 48 13.22 15.24 -11.22
CA GLN A 48 14.31 16.11 -10.79
C GLN A 48 15.60 15.82 -11.59
N GLU A 49 15.89 14.54 -11.90
CA GLU A 49 17.04 14.14 -12.72
C GLU A 49 16.97 14.67 -14.17
N LYS A 50 15.77 14.98 -14.69
CA LYS A 50 15.59 15.54 -16.04
C LYS A 50 15.69 17.06 -16.14
N LYS A 51 15.90 17.77 -15.03
CA LYS A 51 16.15 19.23 -15.04
C LYS A 51 17.62 19.60 -15.04
N ASP A 52 18.51 18.64 -14.82
CA ASP A 52 19.96 18.84 -14.69
C ASP A 52 20.76 18.35 -15.92
N VAL A 53 20.10 18.17 -17.08
CA VAL A 53 20.73 17.85 -18.38
C VAL A 53 20.36 18.88 -19.44
#